data_AF-A0A1G7B8G2-F1
#
_entry.id   AF-A0A1G7B8G2-F1
#
_cell.length_a   1.000
_cell.length_b   1.000
_cell.length_c   1.000
_cell.angle_alpha   90.00
_cell.angle_beta   90.00
_cell.angle_gamma   90.00
#
_symmetry.space_group_name_H-M   'P 1'
#
loop_
_entity.id
_entity.type
_entity.pdbx_description
1 polymer ?
#
loop_
_entity_poly.entity_id
_entity_poly.type
_entity_poly.pdbx_seq_one_letter_code
_entity_poly.pdbx_strand_id
1 'polypeptide(L)'
;MIDLHYWSTPNGHKVTMFLEETGLEYRIFPVNIGKGDQFKPDFLQIAPNNRIPAILDHAPKGGGKPLQLFESGAILLYLAEKTGQFLPADIHGRYDAIQWTFWQMGGLGPMAGQNHHFRNYAVEKLPYAIDRYVNETNRLYGVLNKRLADREFVAGDYSIADMASYPWVVPYKNQGQEIDDFPHLKRWLETIGKRPATERAYAKAKEVNPNFGQPAIRTEEERKLLFGQTAAVVR
;
A
#
# COMPACT_ATOMS: atom_id res chain seq x y z
N MET A 1 11.01 -17.89 6.38
CA MET A 1 10.48 -16.80 7.22
C MET A 1 10.75 -15.47 6.54
N ILE A 2 9.75 -14.59 6.48
CA ILE A 2 9.86 -13.21 5.95
C ILE A 2 9.95 -12.23 7.12
N ASP A 3 10.97 -11.39 7.16
CA ASP A 3 10.97 -10.23 8.06
C ASP A 3 10.34 -9.05 7.31
N LEU A 4 9.24 -8.53 7.83
CA LEU A 4 8.50 -7.42 7.27
C LEU A 4 8.74 -6.14 8.07
N HIS A 5 9.41 -5.17 7.48
CA HIS A 5 9.53 -3.82 8.02
C HIS A 5 8.27 -3.01 7.68
N TYR A 6 7.46 -2.73 8.71
CA TYR A 6 6.07 -2.32 8.54
C TYR A 6 5.70 -1.08 9.36
N TRP A 7 4.78 -0.30 8.79
CA TRP A 7 3.99 0.67 9.51
C TRP A 7 2.55 0.68 8.98
N SER A 8 1.60 1.14 9.81
CA SER A 8 0.16 1.09 9.54
C SER A 8 -0.30 2.13 8.51
N THR A 9 0.18 1.99 7.27
CA THR A 9 -0.15 2.84 6.11
C THR A 9 -0.74 1.98 5.00
N PRO A 10 -1.42 2.57 4.00
CA PRO A 10 -1.89 1.83 2.83
C PRO A 10 -0.81 0.96 2.19
N ASN A 11 0.42 1.46 2.01
CA ASN A 11 1.51 0.69 1.41
C ASN A 11 1.96 -0.49 2.28
N GLY A 12 1.98 -0.33 3.61
CA GLY A 12 2.28 -1.43 4.52
C GLY A 12 1.25 -2.55 4.47
N HIS A 13 -0.04 -2.18 4.40
CA HIS A 13 -1.15 -3.14 4.36
C HIS A 13 -1.15 -4.04 3.12
N LYS A 14 -0.63 -3.56 1.97
CA LYS A 14 -0.49 -4.38 0.77
C LYS A 14 0.23 -5.71 1.07
N VAL A 15 1.34 -5.62 1.81
CA VAL A 15 2.21 -6.77 2.09
C VAL A 15 1.63 -7.64 3.20
N THR A 16 1.05 -7.06 4.26
CA THR A 16 0.39 -7.88 5.29
C THR A 16 -0.82 -8.62 4.72
N MET A 17 -1.61 -8.01 3.84
CA MET A 17 -2.69 -8.72 3.14
C MET A 17 -2.17 -9.93 2.37
N PHE A 18 -1.09 -9.78 1.61
CA PHE A 18 -0.50 -10.90 0.88
C PHE A 18 -0.03 -12.02 1.81
N LEU A 19 0.70 -11.68 2.87
CA LEU A 19 1.25 -12.65 3.82
C LEU A 19 0.13 -13.41 4.57
N GLU A 20 -0.93 -12.71 4.95
CA GLU A 20 -2.10 -13.30 5.61
C GLU A 20 -2.94 -14.19 4.68
N GLU A 21 -2.99 -13.86 3.38
CA GLU A 21 -3.68 -14.66 2.36
C GLU A 21 -2.92 -15.95 2.03
N THR A 22 -1.59 -15.86 1.91
CA THR A 22 -0.74 -17.02 1.58
C THR A 22 -0.42 -17.89 2.79
N GLY A 23 -0.58 -17.37 4.01
CA GLY A 23 -0.15 -18.06 5.23
C GLY A 23 1.37 -18.20 5.36
N LEU A 24 2.15 -17.42 4.59
CA LEU A 24 3.60 -17.40 4.72
C LEU A 24 4.00 -16.94 6.12
N GLU A 25 4.89 -17.67 6.77
CA GLU A 25 5.42 -17.27 8.06
C GLU A 25 6.23 -15.97 7.96
N TYR A 26 5.85 -14.98 8.76
CA TYR A 26 6.49 -13.68 8.78
C TYR A 26 6.56 -13.08 10.18
N ARG A 27 7.54 -12.20 10.38
CA ARG A 27 7.72 -11.40 11.58
C ARG A 27 7.66 -9.92 11.23
N ILE A 28 6.91 -9.15 12.02
CA ILE A 28 6.85 -7.69 11.86
C ILE A 28 7.98 -7.01 12.63
N PHE A 29 8.68 -6.10 11.95
CA PHE A 29 9.61 -5.13 12.50
C PHE A 29 9.00 -3.74 12.35
N PRO A 30 8.46 -3.15 13.43
CA PRO A 30 7.86 -1.82 13.37
C PRO A 30 8.87 -0.75 12.94
N VAL A 31 8.48 0.08 11.98
CA VAL A 31 9.23 1.28 11.57
C VAL A 31 8.34 2.49 11.79
N ASN A 32 8.43 3.12 12.96
CA ASN A 32 7.59 4.26 13.29
C ASN A 32 8.03 5.51 12.51
N ILE A 33 7.35 5.77 11.39
CA ILE A 33 7.70 6.89 10.50
C ILE A 33 7.47 8.28 11.11
N GLY A 34 6.61 8.38 12.13
CA GLY A 34 6.43 9.60 12.92
C GLY A 34 7.61 9.87 13.87
N LYS A 35 8.42 8.84 14.19
CA LYS A 35 9.64 8.96 15.00
C LYS A 35 10.92 8.97 14.18
N GLY A 36 10.83 8.89 12.85
CA GLY A 36 12.00 8.89 11.98
C GLY A 36 12.75 7.55 11.92
N ASP A 37 12.13 6.44 12.32
CA ASP A 37 12.78 5.11 12.32
C ASP A 37 13.27 4.70 10.92
N GLN A 38 12.64 5.22 9.86
CA GLN A 38 13.01 4.99 8.46
C GLN A 38 14.37 5.60 8.07
N PHE A 39 14.99 6.39 8.93
CA PHE A 39 16.33 6.96 8.72
C PHE A 39 17.42 6.21 9.49
N LYS A 40 17.06 5.18 10.27
CA LYS A 40 18.04 4.37 11.01
C LYS A 40 18.93 3.59 10.04
N PRO A 41 20.25 3.50 10.29
CA PRO A 41 21.18 2.82 9.38
C PRO A 41 20.76 1.39 9.02
N ASP A 42 20.28 0.62 9.98
CA ASP A 42 19.87 -0.78 9.76
C ASP A 42 18.67 -0.91 8.82
N PHE A 43 17.74 0.05 8.85
CA PHE A 43 16.62 0.06 7.89
C PHE A 43 17.07 0.52 6.51
N LEU A 44 17.95 1.51 6.43
CA LEU A 44 18.47 2.04 5.15
C LEU A 44 19.30 1.02 4.38
N GLN A 45 19.93 0.05 5.06
CA GLN A 45 20.58 -1.07 4.40
C GLN A 45 19.60 -1.89 3.54
N ILE A 46 18.34 -2.01 3.99
CA ILE A 46 17.29 -2.77 3.31
C ILE A 46 16.51 -1.88 2.32
N ALA A 47 16.20 -0.65 2.73
CA ALA A 47 15.38 0.30 1.98
C ALA A 47 16.08 1.67 1.92
N PRO A 48 17.01 1.88 0.96
CA PRO A 48 17.75 3.13 0.83
C PRO A 48 16.84 4.32 0.48
N ASN A 49 15.65 4.05 -0.07
CA ASN A 49 14.61 5.05 -0.31
C ASN A 49 13.89 5.52 0.97
N ASN A 50 14.34 5.10 2.17
CA ASN A 50 13.78 5.48 3.48
C ASN A 50 12.25 5.32 3.59
N ARG A 51 11.66 4.37 2.86
CA ARG A 51 10.21 4.15 2.80
C ARG A 51 9.87 2.70 3.12
N ILE A 52 8.81 2.54 3.92
CA ILE A 52 8.13 1.26 4.11
C ILE A 52 7.12 1.00 2.98
N PRO A 53 6.72 -0.26 2.77
CA PRO A 53 7.26 -1.48 3.38
C PRO A 53 8.61 -1.89 2.78
N ALA A 54 9.35 -2.68 3.54
CA ALA A 54 10.52 -3.41 3.07
C ALA A 54 10.51 -4.83 3.66
N ILE A 55 11.13 -5.78 2.99
CA ILE A 55 11.25 -7.16 3.49
C ILE A 55 12.71 -7.64 3.44
N LEU A 56 13.00 -8.57 4.33
CA LEU A 56 14.15 -9.47 4.25
C LEU A 56 13.64 -10.90 4.20
N ASP A 57 13.93 -11.59 3.10
CA ASP A 57 13.63 -13.01 2.93
C ASP A 57 14.86 -13.85 3.23
N HIS A 58 14.80 -14.61 4.32
CA HIS A 58 15.90 -15.48 4.77
C HIS A 58 16.06 -16.76 3.95
N ALA A 59 15.06 -17.11 3.12
CA ALA A 59 15.05 -18.34 2.35
C ALA A 59 14.46 -18.10 0.95
N PRO A 60 15.13 -17.31 0.09
CA PRO A 60 14.65 -17.05 -1.27
C PRO A 60 14.58 -18.36 -2.08
N LYS A 61 13.60 -18.43 -2.98
CA LYS A 61 13.43 -19.58 -3.88
C LYS A 61 14.66 -19.66 -4.79
N GLY A 62 15.33 -20.82 -4.80
CA GLY A 62 16.62 -21.01 -5.49
C GLY A 62 17.84 -20.95 -4.56
N GLY A 63 17.65 -20.68 -3.26
CA GLY A 63 18.73 -20.63 -2.27
C GLY A 63 19.58 -19.36 -2.36
N GLY A 64 20.70 -19.33 -1.63
CA GLY A 64 21.63 -18.19 -1.61
C GLY A 64 21.52 -17.33 -0.36
N LYS A 65 22.09 -16.11 -0.44
CA LYS A 65 22.08 -15.14 0.67
C LYS A 65 20.67 -14.57 0.86
N PRO A 66 20.32 -14.08 2.07
CA PRO A 66 19.06 -13.40 2.30
C PRO A 66 18.80 -12.27 1.29
N LEU A 67 17.56 -12.17 0.82
CA LEU A 67 17.15 -11.22 -0.21
C LEU A 67 16.43 -10.03 0.42
N GLN A 68 16.93 -8.82 0.17
CA GLN A 68 16.37 -7.56 0.65
C GLN A 68 15.58 -6.87 -0.45
N LEU A 69 14.31 -6.52 -0.20
CA LEU A 69 13.45 -5.84 -1.15
C LEU A 69 12.74 -4.64 -0.49
N PHE A 70 12.69 -3.52 -1.21
CA PHE A 70 11.78 -2.41 -0.95
C PHE A 70 10.84 -2.22 -2.16
N GLU A 71 9.94 -1.24 -2.11
CA GLU A 71 8.82 -1.03 -3.04
C GLU A 71 7.72 -2.08 -2.95
N SER A 72 6.56 -1.67 -2.45
CA SER A 72 5.42 -2.59 -2.22
C SER A 72 4.97 -3.36 -3.47
N GLY A 73 5.05 -2.78 -4.67
CA GLY A 73 4.72 -3.48 -5.91
C GLY A 73 5.73 -4.58 -6.27
N ALA A 74 7.02 -4.31 -6.08
CA ALA A 74 8.08 -5.30 -6.30
C ALA A 74 7.98 -6.44 -5.28
N ILE A 75 7.70 -6.11 -4.01
CA ILE A 75 7.48 -7.08 -2.94
C ILE A 75 6.30 -8.00 -3.26
N LEU A 76 5.15 -7.45 -3.68
CA LEU A 76 3.99 -8.25 -4.06
C LEU A 76 4.30 -9.19 -5.22
N LEU A 77 4.96 -8.69 -6.27
CA LEU A 77 5.35 -9.51 -7.42
C LEU A 77 6.29 -10.65 -7.00
N TYR A 78 7.33 -10.33 -6.21
CA TYR A 78 8.28 -11.31 -5.69
C TYR A 78 7.59 -12.41 -4.87
N LEU A 79 6.72 -12.02 -3.92
CA LEU A 79 6.04 -12.97 -3.06
C LEU A 79 5.03 -13.84 -3.84
N ALA A 80 4.36 -13.27 -4.85
CA ALA A 80 3.49 -14.01 -5.75
C ALA A 80 4.26 -15.08 -6.54
N GLU A 81 5.44 -14.74 -7.07
CA GLU A 81 6.31 -15.70 -7.77
C GLU A 81 6.91 -16.76 -6.85
N LYS A 82 7.29 -16.36 -5.62
CA LYS A 82 7.81 -17.27 -4.61
C LYS A 82 6.78 -18.34 -4.25
N THR A 83 5.53 -17.94 -4.06
CA THR A 83 4.44 -18.80 -3.59
C THR A 83 3.66 -19.48 -4.71
N GLY A 84 3.70 -18.94 -5.94
CA GLY A 84 2.82 -19.35 -7.03
C GLY A 84 1.35 -18.95 -6.82
N GLN A 85 1.07 -17.96 -5.97
CA GLN A 85 -0.28 -17.52 -5.60
C GLN A 85 -0.53 -16.06 -5.99
N PHE A 86 -1.79 -15.70 -6.25
CA PHE A 86 -2.27 -14.33 -6.50
C PHE A 86 -1.66 -13.62 -7.72
N LEU A 87 -1.07 -14.39 -8.64
CA LEU A 87 -0.60 -13.95 -9.94
C LEU A 87 -0.80 -15.09 -10.94
N PRO A 88 -1.65 -14.93 -11.97
CA PRO A 88 -1.87 -15.97 -12.96
C PRO A 88 -0.57 -16.39 -13.66
N ALA A 89 -0.51 -17.65 -14.08
CA ALA A 89 0.64 -18.21 -14.79
C ALA A 89 0.56 -18.01 -16.32
N ASP A 90 -0.66 -17.92 -16.86
CA ASP A 90 -0.85 -17.64 -18.29
C ASP A 90 -0.46 -16.20 -18.61
N ILE A 91 0.07 -15.98 -19.81
CA ILE A 91 0.64 -14.68 -20.19
C ILE A 91 -0.41 -13.55 -20.14
N HIS A 92 -1.67 -13.84 -20.44
CA HIS A 92 -2.72 -12.82 -20.50
C HIS A 92 -3.14 -12.38 -19.10
N GLY A 93 -3.51 -13.31 -18.23
CA GLY A 93 -3.86 -13.02 -16.84
C GLY A 93 -2.69 -12.44 -16.05
N ARG A 94 -1.47 -12.95 -16.29
CA ARG A 94 -0.25 -12.47 -15.63
C ARG A 94 0.00 -11.00 -15.91
N TYR A 95 0.04 -10.61 -17.18
CA TYR A 95 0.32 -9.23 -17.55
C TYR A 95 -0.86 -8.30 -17.28
N ASP A 96 -2.09 -8.82 -17.23
CA ASP A 96 -3.24 -8.05 -16.75
C ASP A 96 -3.12 -7.71 -15.26
N ALA A 97 -2.77 -8.67 -14.40
CA ALA A 97 -2.51 -8.38 -12.97
C ALA A 97 -1.30 -7.43 -12.78
N ILE A 98 -0.22 -7.63 -13.55
CA ILE A 98 0.97 -6.78 -13.47
C ILE A 98 0.64 -5.35 -13.91
N GLN A 99 -0.02 -5.14 -15.06
CA GLN A 99 -0.30 -3.77 -15.54
C GLN A 99 -1.16 -3.00 -14.53
N TRP A 100 -2.13 -3.65 -13.87
CA TRP A 100 -2.96 -2.99 -12.87
C TRP A 100 -2.23 -2.75 -11.54
N THR A 101 -1.29 -3.63 -11.19
CA THR A 101 -0.36 -3.38 -10.08
C THR A 101 0.50 -2.15 -10.36
N PHE A 102 1.06 -2.02 -11.57
CA PHE A 102 1.84 -0.84 -11.96
C PHE A 102 0.98 0.42 -12.12
N TRP A 103 -0.25 0.31 -12.61
CA TRP A 103 -1.22 1.42 -12.60
C TRP A 103 -1.48 1.93 -11.18
N GLN A 104 -1.57 1.03 -10.20
CA GLN A 104 -1.71 1.43 -8.80
C GLN A 104 -0.44 2.15 -8.31
N MET A 105 0.75 1.61 -8.60
CA MET A 105 2.03 2.16 -8.15
C MET A 105 2.36 3.51 -8.80
N GLY A 106 1.97 3.74 -10.05
CA GLY A 106 2.23 4.99 -10.79
C GLY A 106 1.07 5.99 -10.81
N GLY A 107 -0.15 5.56 -10.47
CA GLY A 107 -1.37 6.36 -10.54
C GLY A 107 -2.06 6.46 -9.19
N LEU A 108 -2.89 5.47 -8.85
CA LEU A 108 -3.77 5.49 -7.66
C LEU A 108 -3.02 5.87 -6.37
N GLY A 109 -1.93 5.17 -6.06
CA GLY A 109 -1.17 5.41 -4.83
C GLY A 109 -0.58 6.82 -4.75
N PRO A 110 0.30 7.23 -5.68
CA PRO A 110 0.91 8.55 -5.65
C PRO A 110 -0.10 9.69 -5.65
N MET A 111 -1.15 9.64 -6.50
CA MET A 111 -2.13 10.71 -6.60
C MET A 111 -3.02 10.81 -5.36
N ALA A 112 -3.46 9.67 -4.80
CA ALA A 112 -4.17 9.66 -3.53
C ALA A 112 -3.29 10.12 -2.36
N GLY A 113 -1.97 9.88 -2.41
CA GLY A 113 -1.02 10.43 -1.45
C GLY A 113 -0.94 11.97 -1.50
N GLN A 114 -0.95 12.55 -2.70
CA GLN A 114 -1.02 14.01 -2.85
C GLN A 114 -2.38 14.57 -2.37
N ASN A 115 -3.48 13.87 -2.67
CA ASN A 115 -4.80 14.22 -2.13
C ASN A 115 -4.76 14.25 -0.60
N HIS A 116 -4.26 13.18 0.04
CA HIS A 116 -4.09 13.15 1.49
C HIS A 116 -3.25 14.32 2.01
N HIS A 117 -2.15 14.65 1.32
CA HIS A 117 -1.31 15.77 1.70
C HIS A 117 -2.06 17.10 1.67
N PHE A 118 -2.57 17.53 0.52
CA PHE A 118 -3.19 18.86 0.40
C PHE A 118 -4.51 18.97 1.16
N ARG A 119 -5.32 17.91 1.21
CA ARG A 119 -6.61 17.92 1.89
C ARG A 119 -6.47 17.85 3.41
N ASN A 120 -5.66 16.92 3.91
CA ASN A 120 -5.66 16.58 5.34
C ASN A 120 -4.44 17.11 6.08
N TYR A 121 -3.27 17.16 5.44
CA TYR A 121 -2.02 17.43 6.14
C TYR A 121 -1.50 18.85 5.96
N ALA A 122 -1.59 19.45 4.77
CA ALA A 122 -1.08 20.78 4.48
C ALA A 122 -1.66 21.81 5.45
N VAL A 123 -0.78 22.64 6.02
CA VAL A 123 -1.13 23.68 6.99
C VAL A 123 -1.93 24.77 6.31
N GLU A 124 -1.41 25.27 5.19
CA GLU A 124 -2.14 26.18 4.31
C GLU A 124 -3.09 25.39 3.40
N LYS A 125 -4.35 25.83 3.32
CA LYS A 125 -5.31 25.28 2.38
C LYS A 125 -5.16 25.97 1.04
N LEU A 126 -4.76 25.20 0.03
CA LEU A 126 -4.56 25.65 -1.34
C LEU A 126 -5.68 25.06 -2.22
N PRO A 127 -6.78 25.81 -2.48
CA PRO A 127 -7.96 25.26 -3.16
C PRO A 127 -7.62 24.58 -4.48
N TYR A 128 -6.81 25.21 -5.33
CA TYR A 128 -6.37 24.64 -6.60
C TYR A 128 -5.67 23.27 -6.45
N ALA A 129 -4.78 23.13 -5.47
CA ALA A 129 -4.07 21.88 -5.25
C ALA A 129 -5.02 20.79 -4.69
N ILE A 130 -5.90 21.16 -3.77
CA ILE A 130 -6.92 20.26 -3.23
C ILE A 130 -7.82 19.75 -4.37
N ASP A 131 -8.41 20.66 -5.14
CA ASP A 131 -9.31 20.32 -6.24
C ASP A 131 -8.61 19.44 -7.28
N ARG A 132 -7.37 19.78 -7.66
CA ARG A 132 -6.58 18.99 -8.61
C ARG A 132 -6.45 17.52 -8.18
N TYR A 133 -6.08 17.27 -6.93
CA TYR A 133 -5.82 15.90 -6.47
C TYR A 133 -7.09 15.16 -6.00
N VAL A 134 -8.12 15.86 -5.55
CA VAL A 134 -9.45 15.29 -5.33
C VAL A 134 -10.04 14.82 -6.66
N ASN A 135 -9.98 15.65 -7.71
CA ASN A 135 -10.49 15.31 -9.04
C ASN A 135 -9.68 14.18 -9.69
N GLU A 136 -8.35 14.17 -9.57
CA GLU A 136 -7.56 13.05 -10.10
C GLU A 136 -7.83 11.75 -9.34
N THR A 137 -8.00 11.79 -8.01
CA THR A 137 -8.42 10.61 -7.24
C THR A 137 -9.79 10.12 -7.70
N ASN A 138 -10.74 11.03 -7.91
CA ASN A 138 -12.08 10.74 -8.42
C ASN A 138 -12.02 10.07 -9.80
N ARG A 139 -11.20 10.59 -10.73
CA ARG A 139 -10.98 9.99 -12.05
C ARG A 139 -10.41 8.56 -11.93
N LEU A 140 -9.44 8.33 -11.04
CA LEU A 140 -8.85 7.01 -10.81
C LEU A 140 -9.85 6.03 -10.19
N TYR A 141 -10.74 6.50 -9.32
CA TYR A 141 -11.89 5.72 -8.84
C TYR A 141 -12.84 5.38 -9.98
N GLY A 142 -13.13 6.31 -10.88
CA GLY A 142 -13.93 6.08 -12.08
C GLY A 142 -13.32 5.03 -13.02
N VAL A 143 -12.00 5.04 -13.20
CA VAL A 143 -11.27 4.02 -13.96
C VAL A 143 -11.43 2.64 -13.32
N LEU A 144 -11.22 2.53 -12.00
CA LEU A 144 -11.31 1.26 -11.29
C LEU A 144 -12.77 0.77 -11.23
N ASN A 145 -13.73 1.65 -11.02
CA ASN A 145 -15.16 1.33 -11.05
C ASN A 145 -15.60 0.79 -12.42
N LYS A 146 -15.20 1.45 -13.51
CA LYS A 146 -15.48 0.96 -14.87
C LYS A 146 -14.81 -0.38 -15.12
N ARG A 147 -13.57 -0.55 -14.66
CA ARG A 147 -12.84 -1.81 -14.75
C ARG A 147 -13.59 -2.94 -14.03
N LEU A 148 -14.17 -2.67 -12.88
CA LEU A 148 -14.88 -3.65 -12.04
C LEU A 148 -16.34 -3.88 -12.44
N ALA A 149 -16.81 -3.31 -13.56
CA ALA A 149 -18.22 -3.41 -13.96
C ALA A 149 -18.64 -4.83 -14.37
N ASP A 150 -17.73 -5.58 -15.01
CA ASP A 150 -17.97 -6.88 -15.62
C ASP A 150 -17.16 -8.02 -14.99
N ARG A 151 -16.49 -7.75 -13.87
CA ARG A 151 -15.58 -8.69 -13.20
C ARG A 151 -15.68 -8.57 -11.69
N GLU A 152 -15.27 -9.61 -10.99
CA GLU A 152 -15.26 -9.61 -9.52
C GLU A 152 -14.04 -8.88 -8.96
N PHE A 153 -12.86 -9.13 -9.54
CA PHE A 153 -11.58 -8.53 -9.15
C PHE A 153 -10.88 -7.87 -10.34
N VAL A 154 -9.87 -7.04 -10.06
CA VAL A 154 -9.25 -6.15 -11.03
C VAL A 154 -8.69 -6.88 -12.25
N ALA A 155 -8.12 -8.08 -12.05
CA ALA A 155 -7.54 -8.93 -13.09
C ALA A 155 -8.33 -10.23 -13.30
N GLY A 156 -9.65 -10.21 -13.06
CA GLY A 156 -10.51 -11.40 -13.12
C GLY A 156 -10.61 -12.05 -11.74
N ASP A 157 -9.61 -12.84 -11.38
CA ASP A 157 -9.46 -13.44 -10.05
C ASP A 157 -8.74 -12.49 -9.07
N TYR A 158 -8.93 -12.73 -7.77
CA TYR A 158 -8.27 -11.93 -6.72
C TYR A 158 -6.75 -12.05 -6.82
N SER A 159 -6.06 -10.92 -6.93
CA SER A 159 -4.65 -10.88 -7.29
C SER A 159 -3.87 -9.80 -6.52
N ILE A 160 -2.56 -9.75 -6.77
CA ILE A 160 -1.72 -8.65 -6.29
C ILE A 160 -2.19 -7.26 -6.73
N ALA A 161 -2.91 -7.13 -7.85
CA ALA A 161 -3.48 -5.86 -8.30
C ALA A 161 -4.54 -5.33 -7.32
N ASP A 162 -5.33 -6.24 -6.77
CA ASP A 162 -6.37 -5.94 -5.78
C ASP A 162 -5.74 -5.57 -4.44
N MET A 163 -4.79 -6.38 -3.96
CA MET A 163 -4.04 -6.12 -2.72
C MET A 163 -3.26 -4.80 -2.78
N ALA A 164 -2.73 -4.44 -3.96
CA ALA A 164 -2.06 -3.16 -4.16
C ALA A 164 -3.04 -1.98 -4.06
N SER A 165 -4.26 -2.14 -4.58
CA SER A 165 -5.23 -1.03 -4.73
C SER A 165 -6.10 -0.85 -3.50
N TYR A 166 -6.54 -1.93 -2.87
CA TYR A 166 -7.54 -1.92 -1.79
C TYR A 166 -7.17 -0.99 -0.63
N PRO A 167 -5.95 -1.04 -0.06
CA PRO A 167 -5.61 -0.17 1.05
C PRO A 167 -5.65 1.33 0.73
N TRP A 168 -5.52 1.69 -0.56
CA TRP A 168 -5.62 3.07 -1.02
C TRP A 168 -7.06 3.54 -1.27
N VAL A 169 -8.02 2.62 -1.40
CA VAL A 169 -9.45 2.94 -1.53
C VAL A 169 -10.16 2.99 -0.17
N VAL A 170 -9.71 2.19 0.81
CA VAL A 170 -10.28 2.18 2.17
C VAL A 170 -10.50 3.59 2.77
N PRO A 171 -9.56 4.55 2.69
CA PRO A 171 -9.76 5.89 3.23
C PRO A 171 -10.47 6.87 2.27
N TYR A 172 -11.43 6.39 1.45
CA TYR A 172 -12.14 7.21 0.45
C TYR A 172 -12.77 8.50 1.03
N LYS A 173 -13.32 8.43 2.25
CA LYS A 173 -13.87 9.62 2.95
C LYS A 173 -12.80 10.68 3.20
N ASN A 174 -11.60 10.25 3.60
CA ASN A 174 -10.47 11.15 3.84
C ASN A 174 -9.91 11.73 2.52
N GLN A 175 -10.25 11.11 1.39
CA GLN A 175 -9.91 11.56 0.04
C GLN A 175 -11.00 12.44 -0.59
N GLY A 176 -12.08 12.73 0.14
CA GLY A 176 -13.19 13.54 -0.35
C GLY A 176 -13.97 12.88 -1.50
N GLN A 177 -14.07 11.54 -1.48
CA GLN A 177 -14.82 10.79 -2.49
C GLN A 177 -16.15 10.31 -1.91
N GLU A 178 -17.20 10.30 -2.73
CA GLU A 178 -18.48 9.67 -2.42
C GLU A 178 -18.48 8.26 -3.03
N ILE A 179 -18.38 7.23 -2.19
CA ILE A 179 -18.23 5.84 -2.66
C ILE A 179 -19.46 5.33 -3.41
N ASP A 180 -20.64 5.91 -3.12
CA ASP A 180 -21.91 5.56 -3.76
C ASP A 180 -21.98 5.99 -5.23
N ASP A 181 -21.14 6.94 -5.66
CA ASP A 181 -20.98 7.30 -7.08
C ASP A 181 -20.25 6.19 -7.88
N PHE A 182 -19.62 5.23 -7.19
CA PHE A 182 -18.82 4.16 -7.76
C PHE A 182 -19.31 2.77 -7.32
N PRO A 183 -20.49 2.32 -7.78
CA PRO A 183 -21.15 1.12 -7.24
C PRO A 183 -20.33 -0.17 -7.38
N HIS A 184 -19.58 -0.35 -8.48
CA HIS A 184 -18.77 -1.55 -8.69
C HIS A 184 -17.51 -1.53 -7.82
N LEU A 185 -16.92 -0.35 -7.63
CA LEU A 185 -15.81 -0.14 -6.71
C LEU A 185 -16.25 -0.37 -5.26
N LYS A 186 -17.43 0.15 -4.87
CA LYS A 186 -18.03 -0.09 -3.56
C LYS A 186 -18.20 -1.58 -3.29
N ARG A 187 -18.82 -2.32 -4.23
CA ARG A 187 -18.97 -3.77 -4.13
C ARG A 187 -17.63 -4.46 -3.93
N TRP A 188 -16.62 -4.12 -4.74
CA TRP A 188 -15.28 -4.71 -4.63
C TRP A 188 -14.62 -4.40 -3.29
N LEU A 189 -14.74 -3.16 -2.79
CA LEU A 189 -14.22 -2.74 -1.50
C LEU A 189 -14.85 -3.55 -0.37
N GLU A 190 -16.18 -3.71 -0.38
CA GLU A 190 -16.89 -4.51 0.62
C GLU A 190 -16.56 -6.00 0.54
N THR A 191 -16.40 -6.55 -0.67
CA THR A 191 -16.01 -7.95 -0.89
C THR A 191 -14.63 -8.23 -0.30
N ILE A 192 -13.62 -7.39 -0.60
CA ILE A 192 -12.26 -7.60 -0.06
C ILE A 192 -12.22 -7.37 1.45
N GLY A 193 -12.98 -6.39 1.96
CA GLY A 193 -13.05 -6.09 3.39
C GLY A 193 -13.59 -7.25 4.23
N LYS A 194 -14.43 -8.12 3.66
CA LYS A 194 -14.98 -9.32 4.33
C LYS A 194 -14.07 -10.54 4.25
N ARG A 195 -12.92 -10.47 3.56
CA ARG A 195 -11.99 -11.60 3.48
C ARG A 195 -11.30 -11.80 4.84
N PRO A 196 -11.26 -13.03 5.39
CA PRO A 196 -10.64 -13.27 6.69
C PRO A 196 -9.17 -12.83 6.78
N ALA A 197 -8.41 -12.99 5.70
CA ALA A 197 -7.02 -12.55 5.64
C ALA A 197 -6.88 -11.01 5.68
N THR A 198 -7.82 -10.28 5.06
CA THR A 198 -7.88 -8.82 5.14
C THR A 198 -8.14 -8.37 6.58
N GLU A 199 -9.08 -9.00 7.28
CA GLU A 199 -9.35 -8.70 8.69
C GLU A 199 -8.11 -8.93 9.58
N ARG A 200 -7.42 -10.07 9.41
CA ARG A 200 -6.16 -10.35 10.12
C ARG A 200 -5.07 -9.33 9.77
N ALA A 201 -4.93 -8.98 8.50
CA ALA A 201 -3.94 -8.00 8.05
C ALA A 201 -4.15 -6.61 8.64
N TYR A 202 -5.41 -6.19 8.83
CA TYR A 202 -5.75 -4.93 9.50
C TYR A 202 -5.67 -5.01 11.02
N ALA A 203 -5.83 -6.19 11.63
CA ALA A 203 -5.56 -6.39 13.05
C ALA A 203 -4.08 -6.12 13.41
N LYS A 204 -3.14 -6.46 12.51
CA LYS A 204 -1.71 -6.16 12.68
C LYS A 204 -1.40 -4.67 12.86
N ALA A 205 -2.16 -3.79 12.23
CA ALA A 205 -1.99 -2.36 12.45
C ALA A 205 -2.25 -1.94 13.90
N LYS A 206 -3.26 -2.55 14.54
CA LYS A 206 -3.61 -2.27 15.94
C LYS A 206 -2.55 -2.80 16.91
N GLU A 207 -1.94 -3.94 16.58
CA GLU A 207 -0.84 -4.52 17.36
C GLU A 207 0.43 -3.65 17.31
N VAL A 208 0.73 -3.07 16.13
CA VAL A 208 1.99 -2.34 15.88
C VAL A 208 1.91 -0.85 16.17
N ASN A 209 0.76 -0.22 15.90
CA ASN A 209 0.54 1.20 16.10
C ASN A 209 -0.59 1.43 17.11
N PRO A 210 -0.28 1.78 18.37
CA PRO A 210 -1.27 2.09 19.40
C PRO A 210 -2.22 3.24 19.03
N ASN A 211 -1.85 4.07 18.05
CA ASN A 211 -2.63 5.22 17.60
C ASN A 211 -3.32 4.96 16.25
N PHE A 212 -3.42 3.70 15.81
CA PHE A 212 -4.10 3.35 14.58
C PHE A 212 -5.56 3.85 14.60
N GLY A 213 -5.98 4.53 13.52
CA GLY A 213 -7.29 5.17 13.42
C GLY A 213 -7.33 6.63 13.90
N GLN A 214 -6.29 7.12 14.56
CA GLN A 214 -6.13 8.56 14.85
C GLN A 214 -5.44 9.28 13.67
N PRO A 215 -5.46 10.63 13.62
CA PRO A 215 -4.71 11.39 12.62
C PRO A 215 -3.23 10.98 12.58
N ALA A 216 -2.71 10.77 11.36
CA ALA A 216 -1.34 10.29 11.15
C ALA A 216 -0.26 11.27 11.62
N ILE A 217 -0.61 12.56 11.74
CA ILE A 217 0.28 13.65 12.16
C ILE A 217 -0.36 14.34 13.35
N ARG A 218 0.37 14.40 14.46
CA ARG A 218 -0.10 14.92 15.75
C ARG A 218 0.82 15.99 16.30
N THR A 219 2.08 16.03 15.87
CA THR A 219 3.04 17.07 16.26
C THR A 219 3.74 17.70 15.04
N GLU A 220 4.35 18.86 15.26
CA GLU A 220 5.13 19.55 14.22
C GLU A 220 6.44 18.80 13.90
N GLU A 221 7.00 18.09 14.88
CA GLU A 221 8.17 17.23 14.68
C GLU A 221 7.83 16.05 13.76
N GLU A 222 6.69 15.37 13.98
CA GLU A 222 6.21 14.30 13.09
C GLU A 222 6.02 14.81 11.66
N ARG A 223 5.46 16.03 11.51
CA ARG A 223 5.29 16.69 10.21
C ARG A 223 6.63 16.92 9.51
N LYS A 224 7.62 17.48 10.22
CA LYS A 224 8.96 17.73 9.67
C LYS A 224 9.63 16.44 9.22
N LEU A 225 9.49 15.36 9.98
CA LEU A 225 10.05 14.04 9.61
C LEU A 225 9.39 13.46 8.35
N LEU A 226 8.09 13.67 8.16
CA LEU A 226 7.35 13.11 7.03
C LEU A 226 7.44 13.93 5.74
N PHE A 227 7.49 15.26 5.84
CA PHE A 227 7.40 16.15 4.67
C PHE A 227 8.58 17.12 4.50
N GLY A 228 9.47 17.24 5.49
CA GLY A 228 10.67 18.08 5.41
C GLY A 228 11.89 17.38 4.78
N GLN A 229 11.68 16.25 4.11
CA GLN A 229 12.76 15.44 3.55
C GLN A 229 13.27 16.06 2.24
N THR A 230 14.60 16.06 2.09
CA THR A 230 15.29 16.50 0.86
C THR A 230 16.36 15.47 0.49
N ALA A 231 17.15 15.73 -0.55
CA ALA A 231 18.30 14.86 -0.88
C ALA A 231 19.26 14.64 0.31
N ALA A 232 19.27 15.54 1.31
CA ALA A 232 20.12 15.43 2.50
C ALA A 232 19.80 14.23 3.41
N VAL A 233 18.60 13.64 3.31
CA VAL A 233 18.25 12.44 4.10
C VAL A 233 18.57 11.13 3.38
N VAL A 234 18.98 11.19 2.12
CA VAL A 234 19.44 10.02 1.35
C VAL A 234 20.88 9.74 1.76
N ARG A 235 21.13 8.55 2.32
CA ARG A 235 22.45 8.12 2.81
C ARG A 235 22.88 6.83 2.13
#